data_AF-A0A1S2W449-F1
#
_entry.id   AF-A0A1S2W449-F1
#
_cell.length_a   1.000
_cell.length_b   1.000
_cell.length_c   1.000
_cell.angle_alpha   90.00
_cell.angle_beta   90.00
_cell.angle_gamma   90.00
#
_symmetry.space_group_name_H-M   'P 1'
#
loop_
_entity.id
_entity.type
_entity.pdbx_description
1 polymer ?
#
loop_
_entity_poly.entity_id
_entity_poly.type
_entity_poly.pdbx_seq_one_letter_code
_entity_poly.pdbx_strand_id
1 'polypeptide(L)'
;MMNAQIDRSSTLVWTKMLLDKAMRLTRDSETETELLIMGGNLTAITLASILQERGHDVTLMLDKEWFLEKIKNQYLLFPASATPSYSDLVKKVGVEQTILYHEAIQEAAYFLKYQIERLEIECLLRMQDVYVLAETPDDQRRMETEILSMEEVGIPVERTIIEATENSTQKMKSGYILRDQLQFCPSRYITSFLDHFCSYGGHVIEERKMKDLNFSNPMEIYDEDHNKIRVQKIIFTDPHPLQEAEENTRFSLGRDFFKNLEHVADRYSTADSLPAIGRLNHLNPNLFLATGYDEDDISNSMISALLLTSLIRELPTKYRALFNPYRFTQIE
;
A
#
# COMPACT_ATOMS: atom_id res chain seq x y z
N MET A 1 10.99 -6.60 25.83
CA MET A 1 9.87 -5.90 25.16
C MET A 1 8.60 -6.16 25.94
N MET A 2 7.99 -5.11 26.49
CA MET A 2 6.72 -5.21 27.20
C MET A 2 5.62 -5.12 26.14
N ASN A 3 4.96 -6.25 25.84
CA ASN A 3 3.77 -6.28 25.00
C ASN A 3 2.65 -5.54 25.74
N ALA A 4 2.49 -4.24 25.47
CA ALA A 4 1.26 -3.56 25.79
C ALA A 4 0.18 -4.16 24.89
N GLN A 5 -0.62 -5.08 25.45
CA GLN A 5 -1.88 -5.51 24.83
C GLN A 5 -2.73 -4.26 24.64
N ILE A 6 -2.75 -3.74 23.41
CA ILE A 6 -3.81 -2.82 22.99
C ILE A 6 -5.10 -3.62 23.09
N ASP A 7 -6.11 -3.07 23.74
CA ASP A 7 -7.45 -3.67 23.78
C ASP A 7 -7.93 -3.92 22.34
N ARG A 8 -7.82 -5.18 21.90
CA ARG A 8 -8.17 -5.61 20.54
C ARG A 8 -9.67 -5.49 20.28
N SER A 9 -10.48 -5.49 21.33
CA SER A 9 -11.93 -5.61 21.22
C SER A 9 -12.59 -4.32 20.75
N SER A 10 -12.12 -3.17 21.21
CA SER A 10 -12.73 -1.88 20.88
C SER A 10 -12.54 -1.50 19.41
N THR A 11 -11.30 -1.42 18.90
CA THR A 11 -11.05 -0.98 17.51
C THR A 11 -11.83 -1.82 16.49
N LEU A 12 -11.78 -3.15 16.60
CA LEU A 12 -12.47 -4.04 15.65
C LEU A 12 -14.00 -3.86 15.69
N VAL A 13 -14.58 -3.67 16.88
CA VAL A 13 -16.02 -3.40 17.03
C VAL A 13 -16.39 -2.06 16.38
N TRP A 14 -15.59 -1.02 16.61
CA TRP A 14 -15.79 0.29 15.98
C TRP A 14 -15.70 0.21 14.45
N THR A 15 -14.66 -0.43 13.91
CA THR A 15 -14.49 -0.62 12.46
C THR A 15 -15.66 -1.38 11.86
N LYS A 16 -16.11 -2.46 12.50
CA LYS A 16 -17.27 -3.23 12.04
C LYS A 16 -18.53 -2.38 12.02
N MET A 17 -18.79 -1.62 13.08
CA MET A 17 -19.96 -0.73 13.16
C MET A 17 -19.92 0.37 12.09
N LEU A 18 -18.74 0.92 11.82
CA LEU A 18 -18.52 1.92 10.77
C LEU A 18 -18.87 1.35 9.40
N LEU A 19 -18.33 0.17 9.06
CA LEU A 19 -18.64 -0.51 7.79
C LEU A 19 -20.11 -0.89 7.67
N ASP A 20 -20.70 -1.45 8.74
CA ASP A 20 -22.13 -1.76 8.77
C ASP A 20 -22.98 -0.54 8.47
N LYS A 21 -22.59 0.64 8.99
CA LYS A 21 -23.27 1.90 8.73
C LYS A 21 -23.04 2.37 7.30
N ALA A 22 -21.79 2.40 6.83
CA ALA A 22 -21.43 2.90 5.50
C ALA A 22 -22.08 2.07 4.39
N MET A 23 -22.00 0.74 4.46
CA MET A 23 -22.54 -0.17 3.44
C MET A 23 -24.06 -0.29 3.46
N ARG A 24 -24.74 0.06 4.55
CA ARG A 24 -26.22 0.12 4.59
C ARG A 24 -26.76 1.28 3.75
N LEU A 25 -25.98 2.35 3.59
CA LEU A 25 -26.40 3.55 2.87
C LEU A 25 -26.29 3.41 1.34
N THR A 26 -25.70 2.32 0.84
CA THR A 26 -25.29 2.14 -0.56
C THR A 26 -25.93 0.92 -1.24
N ARG A 27 -27.14 0.53 -0.81
CA ARG A 27 -27.87 -0.64 -1.34
C ARG A 27 -28.63 -0.36 -2.64
N ASP A 28 -28.01 0.34 -3.58
CA ASP A 28 -28.63 0.61 -4.87
C ASP A 28 -28.26 -0.47 -5.90
N SER A 29 -29.25 -0.81 -6.74
CA SER A 29 -29.05 -1.68 -7.91
C SER A 29 -28.29 -0.98 -9.04
N GLU A 30 -28.22 0.35 -8.99
CA GLU A 30 -27.41 1.18 -9.87
C GLU A 30 -26.60 2.18 -9.04
N THR A 31 -25.29 2.23 -9.28
CA THR A 31 -24.38 3.21 -8.67
C THR A 31 -23.70 4.01 -9.77
N GLU A 32 -23.55 5.31 -9.57
CA GLU A 32 -22.79 6.18 -10.46
C GLU A 32 -21.72 6.90 -9.64
N THR A 33 -20.48 6.89 -10.12
CA THR A 33 -19.37 7.50 -9.40
C THR A 33 -18.28 8.01 -10.33
N GLU A 34 -17.51 9.02 -9.90
CA GLU A 34 -16.33 9.43 -10.66
C GLU A 34 -15.23 8.36 -10.54
N LEU A 35 -14.88 7.97 -9.32
CA LEU A 35 -13.76 7.07 -9.04
C LEU A 35 -14.22 5.84 -8.29
N LEU A 36 -14.02 4.66 -8.87
CA LEU A 36 -14.20 3.38 -8.18
C LEU A 36 -12.85 2.82 -7.78
N ILE A 37 -12.61 2.73 -6.47
CA ILE A 37 -11.41 2.11 -5.89
C ILE A 37 -11.79 0.71 -5.42
N MET A 38 -11.09 -0.30 -5.94
CA MET A 38 -11.32 -1.71 -5.63
C MET A 38 -10.21 -2.25 -4.73
N GLY A 39 -10.56 -2.56 -3.48
CA GLY A 39 -9.68 -3.15 -2.48
C GLY A 39 -9.91 -2.57 -1.08
N GLY A 40 -9.64 -3.37 -0.05
CA GLY A 40 -9.76 -2.98 1.36
C GLY A 40 -8.43 -2.60 2.03
N ASN A 41 -7.32 -2.52 1.31
CA ASN A 41 -6.01 -2.32 1.93
C ASN A 41 -5.71 -0.85 2.28
N LEU A 42 -4.54 -0.63 2.92
CA LEU A 42 -4.09 0.69 3.35
C LEU A 42 -4.00 1.69 2.18
N THR A 43 -3.56 1.23 1.01
CA THR A 43 -3.51 2.04 -0.22
C THR A 43 -4.89 2.53 -0.60
N ALA A 44 -5.87 1.63 -0.67
CA ALA A 44 -7.24 1.93 -1.08
C ALA A 44 -7.88 2.99 -0.19
N ILE A 45 -7.80 2.80 1.13
CA ILE A 45 -8.44 3.69 2.11
C ILE A 45 -7.74 5.05 2.17
N THR A 46 -6.41 5.06 2.12
CA THR A 46 -5.65 6.31 2.10
C THR A 46 -5.95 7.10 0.83
N LEU A 47 -5.95 6.44 -0.33
CA LEU A 47 -6.27 7.05 -1.62
C LEU A 47 -7.70 7.60 -1.66
N ALA A 48 -8.68 6.80 -1.23
CA ALA A 48 -10.09 7.18 -1.20
C ALA A 48 -10.31 8.43 -0.36
N SER A 49 -9.75 8.44 0.84
CA SER A 49 -9.83 9.57 1.78
C SER A 49 -9.21 10.85 1.19
N ILE A 50 -8.01 10.74 0.59
CA ILE A 50 -7.30 11.86 -0.04
C ILE A 50 -8.09 12.48 -1.20
N LEU A 51 -8.66 11.65 -2.07
CA LEU A 51 -9.37 12.09 -3.26
C LEU A 51 -10.74 12.66 -2.92
N GLN A 52 -11.45 12.03 -1.98
CA GLN A 52 -12.73 12.54 -1.46
C GLN A 52 -12.55 13.92 -0.80
N GLU A 53 -11.54 14.09 0.05
CA GLU A 53 -11.22 15.39 0.67
C GLU A 53 -10.86 16.46 -0.38
N ARG A 54 -10.41 16.05 -1.58
CA ARG A 54 -10.09 16.94 -2.71
C ARG A 54 -11.26 17.20 -3.64
N GLY A 55 -12.46 16.74 -3.30
CA GLY A 55 -13.70 17.01 -4.02
C GLY A 55 -13.99 16.06 -5.19
N HIS A 56 -13.28 14.94 -5.29
CA HIS A 56 -13.67 13.86 -6.18
C HIS A 56 -14.82 13.06 -5.57
N ASP A 57 -15.69 12.52 -6.43
CA ASP A 57 -16.71 11.58 -6.00
C ASP A 57 -16.16 10.15 -6.02
N VAL A 58 -16.01 9.55 -4.84
CA VAL A 58 -15.31 8.28 -4.69
C VAL A 58 -16.22 7.22 -4.09
N THR A 59 -16.24 6.06 -4.74
CA THR A 59 -16.78 4.83 -4.21
C THR A 59 -15.65 3.84 -3.92
N LEU A 60 -15.57 3.38 -2.68
CA LEU A 60 -14.67 2.32 -2.23
C LEU A 60 -15.41 0.99 -2.19
N MET A 61 -14.93 0.00 -2.95
CA MET A 61 -15.45 -1.36 -2.96
C MET A 61 -14.46 -2.29 -2.25
N LEU A 62 -14.91 -2.95 -1.18
CA LEU A 62 -14.06 -3.84 -0.38
C LEU A 62 -14.83 -5.07 0.12
N ASP A 63 -14.15 -6.20 0.23
CA ASP A 63 -14.62 -7.38 0.98
C ASP A 63 -14.52 -7.08 2.47
N LYS A 64 -15.69 -7.00 3.11
CA LYS A 64 -15.81 -6.67 4.53
C LYS A 64 -15.24 -7.73 5.44
N GLU A 65 -15.44 -9.01 5.14
CA GLU A 65 -14.98 -10.10 6.00
C GLU A 65 -13.46 -10.17 5.96
N TRP A 66 -12.90 -10.15 4.76
CA TRP A 66 -11.46 -10.09 4.52
C TRP A 66 -10.83 -8.88 5.22
N PHE A 67 -11.44 -7.69 5.07
CA PHE A 67 -10.94 -6.46 5.66
C PHE A 67 -10.88 -6.54 7.19
N LEU A 68 -11.95 -7.04 7.82
CA LEU A 68 -12.00 -7.19 9.27
C LEU A 68 -11.02 -8.26 9.79
N GLU A 69 -10.71 -9.29 9.00
CA GLU A 69 -9.68 -10.29 9.34
C GLU A 69 -8.26 -9.69 9.28
N LYS A 70 -8.00 -8.85 8.28
CA LYS A 70 -6.68 -8.26 8.00
C LYS A 70 -6.33 -7.10 8.93
N ILE A 71 -7.32 -6.37 9.44
CA ILE A 71 -7.10 -5.32 10.45
C ILE A 71 -6.68 -5.94 11.78
N LYS A 72 -5.36 -6.10 11.93
CA LYS A 72 -4.73 -6.56 13.17
C LYS A 72 -4.27 -5.37 13.98
N ASN A 73 -4.65 -5.36 15.26
CA ASN A 73 -4.21 -4.34 16.22
C ASN A 73 -2.76 -4.62 16.65
N GLN A 74 -1.81 -4.25 15.80
CA GLN A 74 -0.37 -4.40 16.01
C GLN A 74 0.34 -3.06 15.87
N TYR A 75 1.50 -2.95 16.51
CA TYR A 75 2.41 -1.85 16.25
C TYR A 75 3.27 -2.21 15.05
N LEU A 76 3.36 -1.33 14.07
CA LEU A 76 4.32 -1.46 12.99
C LEU A 76 5.27 -0.26 12.98
N LEU A 77 6.47 -0.52 12.50
CA LEU A 77 7.48 0.49 12.24
C LEU A 77 7.36 0.96 10.79
N PHE A 78 7.68 2.23 10.56
CA PHE A 78 7.71 2.89 9.28
C PHE A 78 8.98 3.74 9.17
N PRO A 79 9.86 3.46 8.19
CA PRO A 79 9.83 2.27 7.36
C PRO A 79 10.05 1.01 8.22
N ALA A 80 9.20 0.00 8.02
CA ALA A 80 9.63 -1.36 8.31
C ALA A 80 10.85 -1.57 7.41
N SER A 81 12.00 -1.98 8.00
CA SER A 81 13.27 -2.22 7.31
C SER A 81 13.05 -2.49 5.82
N ALA A 82 13.36 -1.50 4.96
CA ALA A 82 12.79 -1.39 3.62
C ALA A 82 12.75 -2.77 2.93
N THR A 83 11.55 -3.22 2.62
CA THR A 83 11.33 -4.34 1.72
C THR A 83 10.95 -3.73 0.37
N PRO A 84 11.78 -3.90 -0.67
CA PRO A 84 13.03 -4.67 -0.74
C PRO A 84 14.23 -3.99 -0.07
N SER A 85 15.25 -4.78 0.26
CA SER A 85 16.50 -4.30 0.86
C SER A 85 17.25 -3.36 -0.09
N TYR A 86 17.97 -2.38 0.45
CA TYR A 86 18.71 -1.41 -0.35
C TYR A 86 19.81 -2.07 -1.19
N SER A 87 20.43 -3.13 -0.68
CA SER A 87 21.38 -3.94 -1.45
C SER A 87 20.76 -4.62 -2.68
N ASP A 88 19.51 -5.09 -2.60
CA ASP A 88 18.81 -5.67 -3.74
C ASP A 88 18.39 -4.59 -4.74
N LEU A 89 17.93 -3.44 -4.24
CA LEU A 89 17.56 -2.29 -5.07
C LEU A 89 18.76 -1.73 -5.85
N VAL A 90 19.87 -1.43 -5.18
CA VAL A 90 21.08 -0.92 -5.85
C VAL A 90 21.53 -1.88 -6.93
N LYS A 91 21.46 -3.20 -6.67
CA LYS A 91 21.83 -4.24 -7.64
C LYS A 91 20.87 -4.31 -8.84
N LYS A 92 19.56 -4.19 -8.62
CA LYS A 92 18.52 -4.42 -9.64
C LYS A 92 18.22 -3.17 -10.45
N VAL A 93 18.08 -2.02 -9.80
CA VAL A 93 17.65 -0.76 -10.43
C VAL A 93 18.73 0.31 -10.47
N GLY A 94 19.82 0.16 -9.71
CA GLY A 94 20.90 1.14 -9.65
C GLY A 94 20.74 2.18 -8.54
N VAL A 95 21.82 2.93 -8.28
CA VAL A 95 21.92 3.89 -7.18
C VAL A 95 20.91 5.03 -7.32
N GLU A 96 20.80 5.64 -8.51
CA GLU A 96 19.93 6.81 -8.73
C GLU A 96 18.45 6.48 -8.48
N GLN A 97 17.96 5.35 -9.01
CA GLN A 97 16.60 4.88 -8.80
C GLN A 97 16.36 4.49 -7.33
N THR A 98 17.37 3.95 -6.65
CA THR A 98 17.28 3.59 -5.24
C THR A 98 17.18 4.82 -4.34
N ILE A 99 17.93 5.89 -4.65
CA ILE A 99 17.79 7.20 -3.98
C ILE A 99 16.35 7.71 -4.15
N LEU A 100 15.82 7.67 -5.38
CA LEU A 100 14.45 8.13 -5.66
C LEU A 100 13.40 7.29 -4.91
N TYR A 101 13.62 5.98 -4.78
CA TYR A 101 12.76 5.12 -3.95
C TYR A 101 12.81 5.51 -2.47
N HIS A 102 14.00 5.78 -1.94
CA HIS A 102 14.17 6.22 -0.55
C HIS A 102 13.47 7.56 -0.29
N GLU A 103 13.58 8.52 -1.21
CA GLU A 103 12.86 9.80 -1.13
C GLU A 103 11.33 9.59 -1.08
N ALA A 104 10.80 8.64 -1.86
CA ALA A 104 9.38 8.30 -1.82
C ALA A 104 8.95 7.75 -0.45
N ILE A 105 9.78 6.91 0.18
CA ILE A 105 9.53 6.43 1.55
C ILE A 105 9.50 7.60 2.54
N GLN A 106 10.46 8.52 2.45
CA GLN A 106 10.53 9.68 3.34
C GLN A 106 9.30 10.59 3.20
N GLU A 107 8.87 10.89 1.97
CA GLU A 107 7.66 11.67 1.70
C GLU A 107 6.41 10.97 2.24
N ALA A 108 6.32 9.64 2.09
CA ALA A 108 5.24 8.85 2.64
C ALA A 108 5.22 8.87 4.19
N ALA A 109 6.38 8.75 4.85
CA ALA A 109 6.54 8.90 6.30
C ALA A 109 6.03 10.26 6.78
N TYR A 110 6.50 11.32 6.12
CA TYR A 110 6.12 12.69 6.44
C TYR A 110 4.61 12.89 6.30
N PHE A 111 4.02 12.41 5.20
CA PHE A 111 2.59 12.50 4.98
C PHE A 111 1.80 11.75 6.06
N LEU A 112 2.18 10.50 6.37
CA LEU A 112 1.53 9.70 7.39
C LEU A 112 1.53 10.42 8.75
N LYS A 113 2.71 10.89 9.19
CA LYS A 113 2.86 11.65 10.42
C LYS A 113 1.99 12.91 10.42
N TYR A 114 2.06 13.70 9.34
CA TYR A 114 1.27 14.92 9.20
C TYR A 114 -0.24 14.66 9.30
N GLN A 115 -0.74 13.59 8.66
CA GLN A 115 -2.16 13.27 8.72
C GLN A 115 -2.61 12.84 10.09
N ILE A 116 -1.81 12.00 10.77
CA ILE A 116 -2.08 11.59 12.14
C ILE A 116 -2.19 12.80 13.06
N GLU A 117 -1.25 13.75 12.95
CA GLU A 117 -1.23 14.96 13.76
C GLU A 117 -2.39 15.90 13.41
N ARG A 118 -2.64 16.15 12.13
CA ARG A 118 -3.69 17.06 11.63
C ARG A 118 -5.10 16.59 11.99
N LEU A 119 -5.36 15.29 11.84
CA LEU A 119 -6.66 14.68 12.10
C LEU A 119 -6.82 14.23 13.55
N GLU A 120 -5.82 14.51 14.42
CA GLU A 120 -5.80 14.14 15.83
C GLU A 120 -6.05 12.62 16.04
N ILE A 121 -5.48 11.79 15.17
CA ILE A 121 -5.71 10.34 15.20
C ILE A 121 -4.93 9.72 16.36
N GLU A 122 -5.62 9.06 17.29
CA GLU A 122 -5.00 8.32 18.38
C GLU A 122 -4.37 6.97 17.93
N CYS A 123 -3.44 6.99 16.96
CA CYS A 123 -2.79 5.78 16.45
C CYS A 123 -1.50 5.39 17.19
N LEU A 124 -1.31 5.89 18.41
CA LEU A 124 -0.14 5.57 19.26
C LEU A 124 1.20 5.90 18.59
N LEU A 125 1.25 7.02 17.86
CA LEU A 125 2.42 7.48 17.11
C LEU A 125 3.61 7.76 18.04
N ARG A 126 4.78 7.21 17.71
CA ARG A 126 6.05 7.43 18.42
C ARG A 126 7.23 7.43 17.46
N MET A 127 8.31 8.13 17.83
CA MET A 127 9.62 7.93 17.21
C MET A 127 10.37 6.83 17.98
N GLN A 128 11.01 5.91 17.26
CA GLN A 128 11.75 4.77 17.82
C GLN A 128 13.02 4.52 17.00
N ASP A 129 14.07 4.07 17.67
CA ASP A 129 15.24 3.52 16.99
C ASP A 129 15.00 2.04 16.65
N VAL A 130 15.43 1.65 15.46
CA VAL A 130 15.31 0.27 14.97
C VAL A 130 16.68 -0.39 14.96
N TYR A 131 16.81 -1.48 15.72
CA TYR A 131 18.02 -2.27 15.81
C TYR A 131 17.86 -3.53 14.96
N VAL A 132 18.74 -3.70 13.98
CA VAL A 132 18.84 -4.91 13.16
C VAL A 132 20.10 -5.65 13.56
N LEU A 133 19.94 -6.93 13.97
CA LEU A 133 21.02 -7.73 14.53
C LEU A 133 21.35 -8.90 13.62
N ALA A 134 22.64 -9.15 13.43
CA ALA A 134 23.14 -10.37 12.80
C ALA A 134 23.35 -11.46 13.85
N GLU A 135 22.79 -12.65 13.61
CA GLU A 135 22.94 -13.80 14.53
C GLU A 135 23.99 -14.80 14.05
N THR A 136 24.20 -14.87 12.73
CA THR A 136 25.17 -15.77 12.10
C THR A 136 26.24 -15.01 11.32
N PRO A 137 27.40 -15.63 11.01
CA PRO A 137 28.39 -15.04 10.12
C PRO A 137 27.84 -14.71 8.73
N ASP A 138 26.81 -15.44 8.26
CA ASP A 138 26.16 -15.15 6.99
C ASP A 138 25.29 -13.90 7.08
N ASP A 139 24.50 -13.76 8.14
CA ASP A 139 23.73 -12.55 8.42
C ASP A 139 24.63 -11.33 8.52
N GLN A 140 25.80 -11.48 9.16
CA GLN A 140 26.76 -10.39 9.29
C GLN A 140 27.28 -9.91 7.92
N ARG A 141 27.54 -10.83 6.99
CA ARG A 141 27.96 -10.47 5.61
C ARG A 141 26.84 -9.77 4.84
N ARG A 142 25.61 -10.28 4.93
CA ARG A 142 24.44 -9.66 4.29
C ARG A 142 24.17 -8.27 4.86
N MET A 143 24.25 -8.15 6.19
CA MET A 143 24.08 -6.90 6.91
C MET A 143 25.13 -5.86 6.50
N GLU A 144 26.41 -6.21 6.40
CA GLU A 144 27.43 -5.25 5.95
C GLU A 144 27.18 -4.80 4.50
N THR A 145 26.74 -5.70 3.63
CA THR A 145 26.36 -5.36 2.25
C THR A 145 25.19 -4.36 2.24
N GLU A 146 24.20 -4.57 3.10
CA GLU A 146 23.06 -3.67 3.26
C GLU A 146 23.47 -2.29 3.78
N ILE A 147 24.34 -2.24 4.79
CA ILE A 147 24.87 -0.99 5.35
C ILE A 147 25.61 -0.19 4.29
N LEU A 148 26.52 -0.82 3.54
CA LEU A 148 27.27 -0.15 2.46
C LEU A 148 26.33 0.39 1.38
N SER A 149 25.27 -0.35 1.03
CA SER A 149 24.29 0.08 0.05
C SER A 149 23.49 1.29 0.55
N MET A 150 23.08 1.29 1.83
CA MET A 150 22.45 2.45 2.48
C MET A 150 23.37 3.67 2.49
N GLU A 151 24.65 3.50 2.83
CA GLU A 151 25.64 4.58 2.79
C GLU A 151 25.82 5.16 1.38
N GLU A 152 25.85 4.30 0.36
CA GLU A 152 25.98 4.70 -1.05
C GLU A 152 24.80 5.55 -1.53
N VAL A 153 23.58 5.25 -1.08
CA VAL A 153 22.37 6.03 -1.41
C VAL A 153 22.10 7.17 -0.42
N GLY A 154 23.01 7.43 0.52
CA GLY A 154 22.95 8.57 1.44
C GLY A 154 22.00 8.39 2.63
N ILE A 155 21.68 7.15 3.01
CA ILE A 155 20.82 6.84 4.16
C ILE A 155 21.65 6.79 5.43
N PRO A 156 21.31 7.59 6.47
CA PRO A 156 22.00 7.53 7.75
C PRO A 156 21.80 6.16 8.42
N VAL A 157 22.90 5.46 8.67
CA VAL A 157 22.91 4.18 9.38
C VAL A 157 24.07 4.14 10.36
N GLU A 158 23.82 3.70 11.59
CA GLU A 158 24.85 3.57 12.63
C GLU A 158 25.19 2.09 12.85
N ARG A 159 26.46 1.72 12.70
CA ARG A 159 26.93 0.38 13.10
C ARG A 159 26.91 0.27 14.64
N THR A 160 26.48 -0.88 15.16
CA THR A 160 26.45 -1.15 16.60
C THR A 160 26.91 -2.56 16.93
N ILE A 161 27.34 -2.77 18.17
CA ILE A 161 27.67 -4.08 18.72
C ILE A 161 26.89 -4.21 20.02
N ILE A 162 26.01 -5.20 20.10
CA ILE A 162 25.30 -5.51 21.35
C ILE A 162 26.11 -6.58 22.08
N GLU A 163 26.70 -6.18 23.21
CA GLU A 163 27.34 -7.08 24.14
C GLU A 163 26.31 -8.02 24.78
N ALA A 164 26.63 -9.31 24.84
CA ALA A 164 25.80 -10.28 25.51
C ALA A 164 25.71 -9.94 27.01
N THR A 165 24.50 -9.86 27.56
CA THR A 165 24.32 -9.75 29.01
C THR A 165 24.85 -11.01 29.70
N GLU A 166 25.27 -10.89 30.97
CA GLU A 166 25.97 -11.94 31.75
C GLU A 166 25.25 -13.32 31.81
N ASN A 167 23.96 -13.39 31.46
CA ASN A 167 23.16 -14.62 31.43
C ASN A 167 22.87 -15.17 30.02
N SER A 168 23.50 -14.62 28.97
CA SER A 168 23.33 -15.06 27.59
C SER A 168 24.45 -16.02 27.17
N THR A 169 24.09 -17.22 26.70
CA THR A 169 25.01 -18.15 26.04
C THR A 169 25.38 -17.73 24.60
N GLN A 170 24.74 -16.69 24.06
CA GLN A 170 25.01 -16.18 22.72
C GLN A 170 26.13 -15.14 22.74
N LYS A 171 27.12 -15.32 21.86
CA LYS A 171 28.23 -14.39 21.59
C LYS A 171 27.70 -13.05 21.05
N MET A 172 28.49 -11.99 21.24
CA MET A 172 28.27 -10.62 20.72
C MET A 172 27.52 -10.61 19.37
N LYS A 173 26.44 -9.82 19.28
CA LYS A 173 25.71 -9.64 18.02
C LYS A 173 26.07 -8.27 17.44
N SER A 174 26.76 -8.26 16.30
CA SER A 174 26.91 -7.04 15.50
C SER A 174 25.56 -6.65 14.89
N GLY A 175 25.31 -5.36 14.74
CA GLY A 175 24.06 -4.85 14.21
C GLY A 175 24.22 -3.48 13.55
N TYR A 176 23.11 -2.93 13.08
CA TYR A 176 22.99 -1.52 12.77
C TYR A 176 21.74 -0.91 13.38
N ILE A 177 21.74 0.41 13.49
CA ILE A 177 20.65 1.22 14.03
C ILE A 177 20.16 2.16 12.93
N LEU A 178 18.85 2.15 12.69
CA LEU A 178 18.14 3.21 11.98
C LEU A 178 17.46 4.09 13.02
N ARG A 179 17.87 5.35 13.08
CA ARG A 179 17.36 6.33 14.05
C ARG A 179 16.02 6.90 13.60
N ASP A 180 15.22 7.34 14.56
CA ASP A 180 14.03 8.17 14.28
C ASP A 180 13.04 7.54 13.29
N GLN A 181 12.74 6.25 13.46
CA GLN A 181 11.73 5.55 12.68
C GLN A 181 10.35 5.75 13.32
N LEU A 182 9.31 5.88 12.50
CA LEU A 182 7.94 6.06 12.99
C LEU A 182 7.39 4.72 13.47
N GLN A 183 6.79 4.69 14.64
CA GLN A 183 6.00 3.58 15.13
C GLN A 183 4.56 4.03 15.27
N PHE A 184 3.61 3.25 14.75
CA PHE A 184 2.19 3.54 14.90
C PHE A 184 1.34 2.26 14.84
N CYS A 185 0.04 2.42 15.07
CA CYS A 185 -0.95 1.35 15.00
C CYS A 185 -1.78 1.48 13.70
N PRO A 186 -1.54 0.62 12.68
CA PRO A 186 -2.18 0.73 11.37
C PRO A 186 -3.70 0.57 11.41
N SER A 187 -4.23 -0.33 12.24
CA SER A 187 -5.67 -0.55 12.39
C SER A 187 -6.41 0.72 12.82
N ARG A 188 -5.82 1.49 13.74
CA ARG A 188 -6.38 2.77 14.21
C ARG A 188 -6.29 3.84 13.14
N TYR A 189 -5.19 3.90 12.40
CA TYR A 189 -5.03 4.79 11.26
C TYR A 189 -6.09 4.52 10.19
N ILE A 190 -6.18 3.26 9.72
CA ILE A 190 -7.12 2.84 8.68
C ILE A 190 -8.56 3.14 9.08
N THR A 191 -8.95 2.79 10.31
CA THR A 191 -10.32 3.02 10.80
C THR A 191 -10.66 4.50 10.83
N SER A 192 -9.72 5.35 11.26
CA SER A 192 -9.94 6.80 11.32
C SER A 192 -10.00 7.43 9.94
N PHE A 193 -9.18 6.96 9.00
CA PHE A 193 -9.21 7.41 7.61
C PHE A 193 -10.49 7.00 6.88
N LEU A 194 -11.00 5.79 7.15
CA LEU A 194 -12.28 5.33 6.64
C LEU A 194 -13.44 6.17 7.19
N ASP A 195 -13.41 6.51 8.49
CA ASP A 195 -14.43 7.39 9.08
C ASP A 195 -14.37 8.80 8.48
N HIS A 196 -13.16 9.37 8.35
CA HIS A 196 -12.94 10.64 7.68
C HIS A 196 -13.46 10.61 6.24
N PHE A 197 -13.13 9.57 5.47
CA PHE A 197 -13.65 9.37 4.11
C PHE A 197 -15.19 9.40 4.06
N CYS A 198 -15.85 8.64 4.93
CA CYS A 198 -17.31 8.61 5.01
C CYS A 198 -17.89 9.98 5.42
N SER A 199 -17.22 10.70 6.33
CA SER A 199 -17.64 12.02 6.81
C SER A 199 -17.60 13.10 5.72
N TYR A 200 -16.76 12.94 4.69
CA TYR A 200 -16.69 13.80 3.50
C TYR A 200 -17.60 13.32 2.36
N GLY A 201 -18.52 12.37 2.63
CA GLY A 201 -19.49 11.88 1.65
C GLY A 201 -19.00 10.75 0.75
N GLY A 202 -17.86 10.13 1.08
CA GLY A 202 -17.37 8.96 0.37
C GLY A 202 -18.30 7.77 0.54
N HIS A 203 -18.49 6.99 -0.52
CA HIS A 203 -19.36 5.81 -0.52
C HIS A 203 -18.54 4.53 -0.32
N VAL A 204 -19.07 3.61 0.49
CA VAL A 204 -18.48 2.27 0.67
C VAL A 204 -19.50 1.24 0.23
N ILE A 205 -19.11 0.32 -0.66
CA ILE A 205 -19.92 -0.83 -1.07
C ILE A 205 -19.18 -2.13 -0.75
N GLU A 206 -19.97 -3.17 -0.48
CA GLU A 206 -19.46 -4.54 -0.38
C GLU A 206 -18.90 -4.98 -1.74
N GLU A 207 -17.82 -5.77 -1.70
CA GLU A 207 -17.25 -6.37 -2.91
C GLU A 207 -18.27 -7.25 -3.61
N ARG A 208 -18.39 -7.04 -4.93
CA ARG A 208 -19.31 -7.77 -5.79
C ARG A 208 -18.51 -8.40 -6.91
N LYS A 209 -18.82 -9.66 -7.19
CA LYS A 209 -18.17 -10.38 -8.26
C LYS A 209 -18.51 -9.76 -9.60
N MET A 210 -17.48 -9.34 -10.34
CA MET A 210 -17.63 -8.71 -11.63
C MET A 210 -17.86 -9.75 -12.72
N LYS A 211 -18.97 -9.58 -13.44
CA LYS A 211 -19.38 -10.44 -14.55
C LYS A 211 -19.00 -9.85 -15.90
N ASP A 212 -19.08 -8.54 -16.06
CA ASP A 212 -18.73 -7.86 -17.31
C ASP A 212 -18.24 -6.43 -17.07
N LEU A 213 -17.37 -5.94 -17.96
CA LEU A 213 -16.84 -4.58 -17.98
C LEU A 213 -16.88 -4.02 -19.40
N ASN A 214 -17.65 -2.96 -19.57
CA ASN A 214 -17.76 -2.22 -20.82
C ASN A 214 -16.97 -0.92 -20.76
N PHE A 215 -16.04 -0.74 -21.71
CA PHE A 215 -15.24 0.49 -21.84
C PHE A 215 -15.96 1.62 -22.60
N SER A 216 -17.27 1.76 -22.41
CA SER A 216 -18.00 2.96 -22.79
C SER A 216 -17.49 4.18 -22.01
N ASN A 217 -18.02 5.36 -22.32
CA ASN A 217 -17.76 6.57 -21.56
C ASN A 217 -19.09 7.16 -21.04
N PRO A 218 -19.41 7.01 -19.74
CA PRO A 218 -18.62 6.35 -18.68
C PRO A 218 -18.52 4.82 -18.86
N MET A 219 -17.54 4.19 -18.20
CA MET A 219 -17.41 2.72 -18.17
C MET A 219 -18.55 2.11 -17.38
N GLU A 220 -18.95 0.89 -17.72
CA GLU A 220 -20.04 0.18 -17.05
C GLU A 220 -19.56 -1.19 -16.55
N ILE A 221 -19.70 -1.42 -15.25
CA ILE A 221 -19.46 -2.70 -14.59
C ILE A 221 -20.80 -3.37 -14.29
N TYR A 222 -20.89 -4.66 -14.56
CA TYR A 222 -22.02 -5.50 -14.19
C TYR A 222 -21.55 -6.60 -13.24
N ASP A 223 -22.25 -6.78 -12.13
CA ASP A 223 -22.02 -7.89 -11.21
C ASP A 223 -22.84 -9.14 -11.57
N GLU A 224 -22.64 -10.24 -10.85
CA GLU A 224 -23.38 -11.50 -11.05
C GLU A 224 -24.91 -11.34 -10.87
N ASP A 225 -25.31 -10.41 -9.99
CA ASP A 225 -26.71 -10.10 -9.66
C ASP A 225 -27.34 -9.09 -10.64
N HIS A 226 -26.62 -8.71 -11.71
CA HIS A 226 -27.04 -7.72 -12.70
C HIS A 226 -27.19 -6.29 -12.18
N ASN A 227 -26.62 -5.98 -11.01
CA ASN A 227 -26.46 -4.58 -10.62
C ASN A 227 -25.41 -3.91 -11.51
N LYS A 228 -25.52 -2.59 -11.61
CA LYS A 228 -24.73 -1.79 -12.54
C LYS A 228 -23.97 -0.69 -11.83
N ILE A 229 -22.68 -0.54 -12.15
CA ILE A 229 -21.87 0.60 -11.71
C ILE A 229 -21.41 1.38 -12.93
N ARG A 230 -21.78 2.66 -13.02
CA ARG A 230 -21.24 3.62 -14.00
C ARG A 230 -20.08 4.37 -13.39
N VAL A 231 -18.93 4.37 -14.06
CA VAL A 231 -17.69 4.91 -13.49
C VAL A 231 -16.81 5.61 -14.52
N GLN A 232 -16.17 6.72 -14.13
CA GLN A 232 -15.21 7.43 -14.99
C GLN A 232 -13.82 6.81 -14.94
N LYS A 233 -13.32 6.45 -13.75
CA LYS A 233 -12.01 5.79 -13.57
C LYS A 233 -12.08 4.63 -12.56
N ILE A 234 -11.39 3.54 -12.86
CA ILE A 234 -11.27 2.37 -11.97
C ILE A 234 -9.83 2.27 -11.47
N ILE A 235 -9.66 2.06 -10.17
CA ILE A 235 -8.37 1.91 -9.52
C ILE A 235 -8.36 0.55 -8.82
N PHE A 236 -7.46 -0.33 -9.27
CA PHE A 236 -7.20 -1.60 -8.62
C PHE A 236 -6.05 -1.43 -7.63
N THR A 237 -6.30 -1.70 -6.35
CA THR A 237 -5.25 -1.69 -5.31
C THR A 237 -4.91 -3.08 -4.78
N ASP A 238 -5.62 -4.09 -5.26
CA ASP A 238 -5.50 -5.50 -4.88
C ASP A 238 -5.42 -6.35 -6.16
N PRO A 239 -4.56 -7.38 -6.21
CA PRO A 239 -4.48 -8.27 -7.35
C PRO A 239 -5.73 -9.13 -7.59
N HIS A 240 -6.55 -9.45 -6.59
CA HIS A 240 -7.70 -10.35 -6.73
C HIS A 240 -8.81 -9.73 -7.59
N PRO A 241 -9.32 -8.51 -7.31
CA PRO A 241 -10.30 -7.85 -8.18
C PRO A 241 -9.80 -7.67 -9.61
N LEU A 242 -8.48 -7.46 -9.80
CA LEU A 242 -7.89 -7.33 -11.13
C LEU A 242 -7.83 -8.67 -11.88
N GLN A 243 -7.50 -9.77 -11.22
CA GLN A 243 -7.51 -11.11 -11.83
C GLN A 243 -8.92 -11.51 -12.23
N GLU A 244 -9.89 -11.32 -11.33
CA GLU A 244 -11.29 -11.59 -11.61
C GLU A 244 -11.78 -10.76 -12.80
N ALA A 245 -11.34 -9.50 -12.88
CA ALA A 245 -11.60 -8.65 -14.03
C ALA A 245 -10.98 -9.19 -15.34
N GLU A 246 -9.74 -9.66 -15.30
CA GLU A 246 -9.07 -10.22 -16.49
C GLU A 246 -9.73 -11.54 -16.96
N GLU A 247 -10.23 -12.37 -16.02
CA GLU A 247 -10.87 -13.65 -16.33
C GLU A 247 -12.28 -13.50 -16.91
N ASN A 248 -13.06 -12.56 -16.39
CA ASN A 248 -14.47 -12.40 -16.73
C ASN A 248 -14.73 -11.42 -17.87
N THR A 249 -13.75 -10.58 -18.22
CA THR A 249 -13.93 -9.59 -19.29
C THR A 249 -13.40 -10.11 -20.62
N ARG A 250 -14.05 -9.70 -21.72
CA ARG A 250 -13.63 -10.09 -23.09
C ARG A 250 -12.36 -9.37 -23.56
N PHE A 251 -11.83 -8.46 -22.76
CA PHE A 251 -10.70 -7.61 -23.09
C PHE A 251 -9.52 -7.95 -22.21
N SER A 252 -8.31 -7.95 -22.78
CA SER A 252 -7.08 -7.99 -22.01
C SER A 252 -6.93 -6.66 -21.28
N LEU A 253 -7.22 -6.63 -19.98
CA LEU A 253 -7.00 -5.48 -19.11
C LEU A 253 -5.51 -5.30 -18.82
N GLY A 254 -4.81 -6.41 -18.65
CA GLY A 254 -3.40 -6.45 -18.27
C GLY A 254 -2.73 -7.79 -18.55
N ARG A 255 -3.20 -8.62 -19.49
CA ARG A 255 -2.63 -9.95 -19.76
C ARG A 255 -1.10 -9.94 -19.93
N ASP A 256 -0.57 -8.92 -20.60
CA ASP A 256 0.89 -8.78 -20.77
C ASP A 256 1.58 -8.25 -19.51
N PHE A 257 0.88 -7.49 -18.67
CA PHE A 257 1.38 -7.06 -17.36
C PHE A 257 1.50 -8.27 -16.41
N PHE A 258 0.45 -9.09 -16.30
CA PHE A 258 0.45 -10.28 -15.44
C PHE A 258 1.48 -11.34 -15.82
N LYS A 259 1.81 -11.49 -17.12
CA LYS A 259 2.89 -12.39 -17.57
C LYS A 259 4.26 -12.02 -16.99
N ASN A 260 4.46 -10.75 -16.65
CA ASN A 260 5.73 -10.22 -16.17
C ASN A 260 5.82 -10.14 -14.64
N LEU A 261 4.79 -10.61 -13.92
CA LEU A 261 4.81 -10.70 -12.47
C LEU A 261 5.19 -12.11 -12.01
N GLU A 262 6.04 -12.19 -10.99
CA GLU A 262 6.27 -13.44 -10.28
C GLU A 262 5.12 -13.68 -9.29
N HIS A 263 4.51 -14.86 -9.33
CA HIS A 263 3.42 -15.26 -8.44
C HIS A 263 3.86 -16.36 -7.48
N VAL A 264 3.90 -16.06 -6.18
CA VAL A 264 4.21 -17.03 -5.13
C VAL A 264 3.22 -16.89 -3.98
N ALA A 265 2.38 -17.92 -3.78
CA ALA A 265 1.42 -17.99 -2.68
C ALA A 265 0.58 -16.71 -2.53
N ASP A 266 -0.11 -16.34 -3.60
CA ASP A 266 -1.01 -15.16 -3.73
C ASP A 266 -0.31 -13.79 -3.66
N ARG A 267 1.04 -13.78 -3.66
CA ARG A 267 1.83 -12.55 -3.72
C ARG A 267 2.37 -12.32 -5.12
N TYR A 268 2.12 -11.11 -5.60
CA TYR A 268 2.72 -10.59 -6.82
C TYR A 268 3.96 -9.79 -6.46
N SER A 269 5.06 -10.11 -7.12
CA SER A 269 6.29 -9.31 -7.06
C SER A 269 6.79 -9.02 -8.46
N THR A 270 7.48 -7.90 -8.59
CA THR A 270 8.10 -7.46 -9.83
C THR A 270 9.55 -7.92 -9.87
N ALA A 271 10.11 -8.06 -11.08
CA ALA A 271 11.49 -8.51 -11.26
C ALA A 271 12.54 -7.60 -10.58
N ASP A 272 12.22 -6.32 -10.42
CA ASP A 272 13.08 -5.31 -9.79
C ASP A 272 12.75 -5.08 -8.30
N SER A 273 11.81 -5.84 -7.74
CA SER A 273 11.30 -5.71 -6.38
C SER A 273 10.58 -4.38 -6.05
N LEU A 274 10.35 -3.49 -7.02
CA LEU A 274 9.59 -2.26 -6.82
C LEU A 274 8.10 -2.46 -7.11
N PRO A 275 7.18 -1.78 -6.41
CA PRO A 275 5.77 -1.87 -6.74
C PRO A 275 5.48 -1.34 -8.17
N ALA A 276 4.46 -1.90 -8.81
CA ALA A 276 3.89 -1.43 -10.07
C ALA A 276 2.70 -0.51 -9.77
N ILE A 277 2.88 0.79 -10.00
CA ILE A 277 1.93 1.85 -9.63
C ILE A 277 1.75 2.80 -10.81
N GLY A 278 0.55 2.86 -11.37
CA GLY A 278 0.25 3.80 -12.45
C GLY A 278 -0.94 3.41 -13.30
N ARG A 279 -0.93 3.83 -14.57
CA ARG A 279 -1.97 3.47 -15.54
C ARG A 279 -1.81 2.02 -15.93
N LEU A 280 -2.90 1.26 -15.84
CA LEU A 280 -2.95 -0.15 -16.16
C LEU A 280 -2.91 -0.39 -17.67
N ASN A 281 -3.40 0.53 -18.49
CA ASN A 281 -3.46 0.32 -19.94
C ASN A 281 -3.25 1.65 -20.69
N HIS A 282 -2.46 1.62 -21.76
CA HIS A 282 -2.25 2.79 -22.62
C HIS A 282 -3.47 3.11 -23.49
N LEU A 283 -4.25 2.08 -23.87
CA LEU A 283 -5.46 2.21 -24.68
C LEU A 283 -6.64 2.74 -23.86
N ASN A 284 -6.68 2.45 -22.56
CA ASN A 284 -7.68 2.99 -21.65
C ASN A 284 -7.02 3.83 -20.53
N PRO A 285 -6.96 5.16 -20.69
CA PRO A 285 -6.31 6.05 -19.72
C PRO A 285 -6.99 6.11 -18.34
N ASN A 286 -8.18 5.51 -18.21
CA ASN A 286 -9.02 5.58 -17.01
C ASN A 286 -8.87 4.38 -16.08
N LEU A 287 -7.96 3.46 -16.38
CA LEU A 287 -7.64 2.32 -15.54
C LEU A 287 -6.30 2.53 -14.84
N PHE A 288 -6.29 2.35 -13.52
CA PHE A 288 -5.11 2.49 -12.68
C PHE A 288 -4.87 1.23 -11.84
N LEU A 289 -3.62 1.00 -11.47
CA LEU A 289 -3.19 -0.12 -10.65
C LEU A 289 -2.14 0.32 -9.64
N ALA A 290 -2.19 -0.26 -8.44
CA ALA A 290 -1.07 -0.39 -7.53
C ALA A 290 -0.98 -1.85 -7.04
N THR A 291 0.07 -2.57 -7.43
CA THR A 291 0.34 -3.95 -7.00
C THR A 291 1.84 -4.26 -7.04
N GLY A 292 2.26 -5.50 -6.80
CA GLY A 292 3.67 -5.91 -6.83
C GLY A 292 4.41 -5.66 -5.52
N TYR A 293 3.67 -5.47 -4.42
CA TYR A 293 4.17 -5.33 -3.06
C TYR A 293 3.24 -6.09 -2.10
N ASP A 294 3.76 -6.50 -0.94
CA ASP A 294 2.97 -7.16 0.10
C ASP A 294 2.01 -6.15 0.74
N GLU A 295 0.77 -6.55 1.04
CA GLU A 295 -0.27 -5.65 1.58
C GLU A 295 0.06 -5.15 2.98
N ASP A 296 0.90 -5.90 3.71
CA ASP A 296 1.44 -5.51 5.00
C ASP A 296 2.60 -4.48 4.86
N ASP A 297 3.03 -4.17 3.63
CA ASP A 297 4.05 -3.15 3.35
C ASP A 297 3.44 -1.75 3.36
N ILE A 298 3.51 -1.12 4.53
CA ILE A 298 3.00 0.22 4.77
C ILE A 298 3.71 1.25 3.88
N SER A 299 5.03 1.10 3.68
CA SER A 299 5.84 2.03 2.89
C SER A 299 5.34 2.09 1.46
N ASN A 300 5.26 0.93 0.81
CA ASN A 300 4.79 0.83 -0.57
C ASN A 300 3.30 1.16 -0.69
N SER A 301 2.49 0.88 0.33
CA SER A 301 1.08 1.29 0.34
C SER A 301 0.90 2.81 0.34
N MET A 302 1.65 3.51 1.19
CA MET A 302 1.59 4.97 1.28
C MET A 302 2.17 5.63 0.02
N ILE A 303 3.28 5.13 -0.52
CA ILE A 303 3.83 5.57 -1.82
C ILE A 303 2.78 5.41 -2.92
N SER A 304 2.10 4.26 -2.96
CA SER A 304 1.05 3.96 -3.94
C SER A 304 -0.09 4.96 -3.89
N ALA A 305 -0.62 5.26 -2.70
CA ALA A 305 -1.71 6.22 -2.53
C ALA A 305 -1.31 7.63 -2.97
N LEU A 306 -0.10 8.10 -2.61
CA LEU A 306 0.39 9.43 -2.97
C LEU A 306 0.67 9.56 -4.48
N LEU A 307 1.27 8.53 -5.08
CA LEU A 307 1.54 8.52 -6.51
C LEU A 307 0.24 8.45 -7.32
N LEU A 308 -0.69 7.55 -6.98
CA LEU A 308 -1.99 7.46 -7.65
C LEU A 308 -2.78 8.77 -7.53
N THR A 309 -2.75 9.42 -6.37
CA THR A 309 -3.36 10.75 -6.19
C THR A 309 -2.81 11.75 -7.20
N SER A 310 -1.49 11.78 -7.38
CA SER A 310 -0.85 12.68 -8.33
C SER A 310 -1.24 12.35 -9.77
N LEU A 311 -1.26 11.07 -10.13
CA LEU A 311 -1.59 10.62 -11.49
C LEU A 311 -3.06 10.83 -11.86
N ILE A 312 -4.00 10.60 -10.92
CA ILE A 312 -5.45 10.77 -11.13
C ILE A 312 -5.79 12.25 -11.33
N ARG A 313 -5.09 13.12 -10.60
CA ARG A 313 -5.23 14.58 -10.64
C ARG A 313 -4.33 15.26 -11.67
N GLU A 314 -3.60 14.48 -12.46
CA GLU A 314 -2.68 14.95 -13.52
C GLU A 314 -1.61 15.94 -13.02
N LEU A 315 -1.16 15.74 -11.77
CA LEU A 315 -0.09 16.54 -11.17
C LEU A 315 1.30 16.01 -11.55
N PRO A 316 2.29 16.89 -11.67
CA PRO A 316 3.67 16.47 -11.92
C PRO A 316 4.22 15.67 -10.73
N THR A 317 4.96 14.60 -11.02
CA THR A 317 5.64 13.79 -10.02
C THR A 317 6.88 13.14 -10.62
N LYS A 318 7.99 13.16 -9.86
CA LYS A 318 9.26 12.53 -10.23
C LYS A 318 9.22 11.00 -10.15
N TYR A 319 8.25 10.44 -9.44
CA TYR A 319 8.13 9.00 -9.18
C TYR A 319 7.45 8.21 -10.31
N ARG A 320 6.83 8.90 -11.28
CA ARG A 320 6.01 8.26 -12.33
C ARG A 320 6.77 7.21 -13.12
N ALA A 321 8.02 7.48 -13.51
CA ALA A 321 8.81 6.56 -14.31
C ALA A 321 9.26 5.33 -13.50
N LEU A 322 9.68 5.55 -12.26
CA LEU A 322 10.22 4.52 -11.37
C LEU A 322 9.20 3.40 -11.10
N PHE A 323 7.95 3.75 -10.85
CA PHE A 323 6.92 2.78 -10.48
C PHE A 323 6.00 2.39 -11.64
N ASN A 324 6.21 2.92 -12.86
CA ASN A 324 5.34 2.63 -14.00
C ASN A 324 5.12 1.11 -14.15
N PRO A 325 3.87 0.61 -14.23
CA PRO A 325 3.60 -0.83 -14.43
C PRO A 325 4.28 -1.41 -15.66
N TYR A 326 4.56 -0.57 -16.66
CA TYR A 326 5.20 -0.91 -17.92
C TYR A 326 6.67 -0.47 -18.02
N ARG A 327 7.34 -0.20 -16.90
CA ARG A 327 8.75 0.25 -16.90
C ARG A 327 9.74 -0.74 -17.52
N PHE A 328 9.38 -2.02 -17.61
CA PHE A 328 10.18 -3.06 -18.25
C PHE A 328 9.91 -3.26 -19.74
N THR A 329 8.78 -2.73 -20.22
CA THR A 329 8.39 -2.84 -21.62
C THR A 329 8.79 -1.56 -22.33
N GLN A 330 9.58 -1.68 -23.41
CA GLN A 330 9.66 -0.61 -24.38
C GLN A 330 8.29 -0.51 -25.05
N ILE A 331 7.54 0.53 -24.69
CA ILE A 331 6.32 0.88 -25.39
C ILE A 331 6.80 1.58 -26.67
N GLU A 332 6.82 0.84 -27.79
CA GLU A 332 7.03 1.42 -29.13
C GLU A 332 5.90 2.37 -29.53
#